data_AF-A0A1Y1I8Z2-F1
#
_entry.id   AF-A0A1Y1I8Z2-F1
#
_cell.length_a   1.000
_cell.length_b   1.000
_cell.length_c   1.000
_cell.angle_alpha   90.00
_cell.angle_beta   90.00
_cell.angle_gamma   90.00
#
_symmetry.space_group_name_H-M   'P 1'
#
loop_
_entity.id
_entity.type
_entity.pdbx_description
1 polymer ?
#
loop_
_entity_poly.entity_id
_entity_poly.type
_entity_poly.pdbx_seq_one_letter_code
_entity_poly.pdbx_strand_id
1 'polypeptide(L)'
;MCIYGTIPDPVAVGVWFRDDYEWRLYDVTSAQLIKTAYVDAEKKLDLTIKSAVHTGGARYTVDLRTMRQTNCASGMQRPVKINMPEAAAVVHASKGVPMTNGVQSADETSEPESVISSELPTANGYVTVSIAF
;
A
#
# COMPACT_ATOMS: atom_id res chain seq x y z
N MET A 1 -26.82 -9.49 9.16
CA MET A 1 -26.74 -8.38 8.20
C MET A 1 -26.17 -8.91 6.91
N CYS A 2 -26.91 -8.76 5.82
CA CYS A 2 -26.51 -9.24 4.50
C CYS A 2 -25.74 -8.13 3.81
N ILE A 3 -24.54 -8.42 3.29
CA ILE A 3 -23.83 -7.53 2.37
C ILE A 3 -24.70 -7.36 1.12
N TYR A 4 -25.24 -6.15 0.92
CA TYR A 4 -26.14 -5.88 -0.20
C TYR A 4 -25.33 -5.74 -1.50
N GLY A 5 -25.63 -6.57 -2.49
CA GLY A 5 -25.21 -6.39 -3.89
C GLY A 5 -23.73 -6.61 -4.21
N THR A 6 -23.44 -6.60 -5.52
CA THR A 6 -22.08 -6.60 -6.06
C THR A 6 -21.53 -5.18 -5.95
N ILE A 7 -20.74 -4.92 -4.90
CA ILE A 7 -20.01 -3.66 -4.77
C ILE A 7 -18.74 -3.79 -5.61
N PRO A 8 -18.49 -2.90 -6.59
CA PRO A 8 -17.29 -2.95 -7.41
C PRO A 8 -16.05 -2.80 -6.53
N ASP A 9 -14.99 -3.48 -6.92
CA ASP A 9 -13.73 -3.43 -6.19
C ASP A 9 -13.09 -2.04 -6.26
N PRO A 10 -12.40 -1.60 -5.20
CA PRO A 10 -11.67 -0.35 -5.24
C PRO A 10 -10.53 -0.48 -6.25
N VAL A 11 -10.35 0.52 -7.11
CA VAL A 11 -9.25 0.58 -8.08
C VAL A 11 -8.10 1.44 -7.56
N ALA A 12 -8.42 2.43 -6.72
CA ALA A 12 -7.42 3.34 -6.15
C ALA A 12 -6.45 2.62 -5.20
N VAL A 13 -5.20 3.07 -5.21
CA VAL A 13 -4.13 2.59 -4.33
C VAL A 13 -4.50 2.89 -2.89
N GLY A 14 -4.40 1.89 -2.01
CA GLY A 14 -4.85 2.01 -0.64
C GLY A 14 -5.11 0.67 0.02
N VAL A 15 -5.43 0.73 1.32
CA VAL A 15 -5.99 -0.41 2.04
C VAL A 15 -7.46 -0.10 2.27
N TRP A 16 -8.32 -1.07 1.95
CA TRP A 16 -9.77 -0.91 1.92
C TRP A 16 -10.42 -2.02 2.74
N PHE A 17 -11.48 -1.71 3.47
CA PHE A 17 -12.37 -2.70 4.06
C PHE A 17 -13.77 -2.56 3.48
N ARG A 18 -14.46 -3.68 3.30
CA ARG A 18 -15.84 -3.67 2.80
C ARG A 18 -16.80 -3.43 3.96
N ASP A 19 -17.57 -2.35 3.85
CA ASP A 19 -18.75 -2.10 4.68
C ASP A 19 -20.02 -2.62 3.98
N ASP A 20 -21.18 -2.40 4.57
CA ASP A 20 -22.44 -2.95 4.04
C ASP A 20 -22.81 -2.41 2.65
N TYR A 21 -22.36 -1.20 2.30
CA TYR A 21 -22.76 -0.48 1.08
C TYR A 21 -21.59 -0.06 0.19
N GLU A 22 -20.37 -0.02 0.70
CA GLU A 22 -19.21 0.51 -0.03
C GLU A 22 -17.88 -0.06 0.49
N TRP A 23 -16.83 0.11 -0.29
CA TRP A 23 -15.46 -0.06 0.18
C TRP A 23 -14.99 1.23 0.84
N ARG A 24 -14.49 1.12 2.06
CA ARG A 24 -13.98 2.24 2.83
C ARG A 24 -12.48 2.15 2.97
N LEU A 25 -11.80 3.28 2.75
CA LEU A 25 -10.37 3.40 2.93
C LEU A 25 -10.05 3.38 4.43
N TYR A 26 -9.02 2.64 4.83
CA TYR A 26 -8.45 2.78 6.17
C TYR A 26 -7.82 4.16 6.36
N ASP A 27 -7.74 4.62 7.60
CA ASP A 27 -6.91 5.77 7.92
C ASP A 27 -5.43 5.49 7.57
N VAL A 28 -4.66 6.55 7.33
CA VAL A 28 -3.28 6.46 6.85
C VAL A 28 -2.41 5.61 7.78
N THR A 29 -2.57 5.76 9.10
CA THR A 29 -1.78 5.04 10.11
C THR A 29 -2.09 3.55 10.09
N SER A 30 -3.37 3.17 10.15
CA SER A 30 -3.79 1.76 10.08
C SER A 30 -3.42 1.13 8.74
N ALA A 31 -3.60 1.86 7.64
CA ALA A 31 -3.23 1.39 6.31
C ALA A 31 -1.74 1.10 6.20
N GLN A 32 -0.89 1.93 6.79
CA GLN A 32 0.55 1.73 6.79
C GLN A 32 0.96 0.52 7.63
N LEU A 33 0.37 0.33 8.81
CA LEU A 33 0.59 -0.86 9.63
C LEU A 33 0.20 -2.15 8.90
N ILE A 34 -0.96 -2.16 8.22
CA ILE A 34 -1.42 -3.31 7.42
C ILE A 34 -0.45 -3.59 6.28
N LYS A 35 0.02 -2.55 5.57
CA LYS A 35 0.99 -2.73 4.47
C LYS A 35 2.31 -3.30 4.99
N THR A 36 2.86 -2.77 6.07
CA THR A 36 4.11 -3.27 6.67
C THR A 36 3.95 -4.71 7.13
N ALA A 37 2.91 -5.03 7.89
CA ALA A 37 2.66 -6.40 8.36
C ALA A 37 2.44 -7.38 7.19
N TYR A 38 1.79 -6.93 6.12
CA TYR A 38 1.65 -7.72 4.89
C TYR A 38 3.01 -7.94 4.20
N VAL A 39 3.85 -6.91 4.13
CA VAL A 39 5.21 -6.98 3.59
C VAL A 39 6.08 -7.95 4.37
N ASP A 40 5.97 -7.91 5.70
CA ASP A 40 6.70 -8.77 6.62
C ASP A 40 6.12 -10.20 6.72
N ALA A 41 5.09 -10.50 5.92
CA ALA A 41 4.40 -11.79 5.88
C ALA A 41 3.83 -12.23 7.24
N GLU A 42 3.38 -11.26 8.05
CA GLU A 42 2.68 -11.53 9.29
C GLU A 42 1.34 -12.24 9.00
N LYS A 43 0.91 -13.07 9.95
CA LYS A 43 -0.35 -13.82 9.78
C LYS A 43 -1.55 -12.97 10.14
N LYS A 44 -1.42 -12.16 11.20
CA LYS A 44 -2.49 -11.40 11.82
C LYS A 44 -1.94 -10.11 12.40
N LEU A 45 -2.75 -9.06 12.37
CA LEU A 45 -2.44 -7.75 12.92
C LEU A 45 -3.64 -7.24 13.72
N ASP A 46 -3.42 -6.82 14.97
CA ASP A 46 -4.46 -6.20 15.79
C ASP A 46 -4.43 -4.68 15.65
N LEU A 47 -5.60 -4.08 15.39
CA LEU A 47 -5.77 -2.66 15.13
C LEU A 47 -6.91 -2.08 15.96
N THR A 48 -6.80 -0.80 16.29
CA THR A 48 -7.90 -0.02 16.86
C THR A 48 -8.33 1.04 15.87
N ILE A 49 -9.53 0.89 15.30
CA ILE A 49 -10.05 1.81 14.29
C ILE A 49 -11.04 2.74 14.96
N LYS A 50 -10.77 4.04 14.83
CA LYS A 50 -11.71 5.09 15.25
C LYS A 50 -12.56 5.49 14.05
N SER A 51 -13.86 5.60 14.27
CA SER A 51 -14.80 6.11 13.27
C SER A 51 -15.80 7.04 13.94
N ALA A 52 -16.59 7.78 13.14
CA ALA A 52 -17.68 8.59 13.67
C ALA A 52 -18.68 7.77 14.52
N VAL A 53 -18.84 6.49 14.20
CA VAL A 53 -19.69 5.55 14.94
C VAL A 53 -18.99 4.95 16.16
N HIS A 54 -17.66 4.81 16.10
CA HIS A 54 -16.83 4.27 17.18
C HIS A 54 -15.79 5.31 17.61
N THR A 55 -16.26 6.36 18.28
CA THR A 55 -15.43 7.48 18.76
C THR A 55 -14.36 7.04 19.77
N GLY A 56 -14.68 6.02 20.59
CA GLY A 56 -13.72 5.38 21.52
C GLY A 56 -12.72 4.43 20.85
N GLY A 57 -12.87 4.16 19.56
CA GLY A 57 -12.11 3.14 18.84
C GLY A 57 -12.67 1.73 19.07
N ALA A 58 -12.81 0.98 17.99
CA ALA A 58 -13.17 -0.44 18.04
C ALA A 58 -11.95 -1.29 17.73
N ARG A 59 -11.75 -2.37 18.49
CA ARG A 59 -10.64 -3.32 18.28
C ARG A 59 -11.01 -4.33 17.20
N TYR A 60 -10.06 -4.56 16.32
CA TYR A 60 -10.19 -5.49 15.22
C TYR A 60 -8.91 -6.30 15.05
N THR A 61 -9.07 -7.55 14.63
CA THR A 61 -7.96 -8.39 14.17
C THR A 61 -8.08 -8.52 12.65
N VAL A 62 -7.03 -8.15 11.93
CA VAL A 62 -6.91 -8.34 10.49
C VAL A 62 -6.10 -9.60 10.23
N ASP A 63 -6.71 -10.60 9.62
CA ASP A 63 -6.04 -11.79 9.12
C ASP A 63 -5.54 -11.51 7.69
N LEU A 64 -4.21 -11.43 7.55
CA LEU A 64 -3.54 -11.04 6.32
C LEU A 64 -3.40 -12.21 5.32
N ARG A 65 -3.71 -13.43 5.75
CA ARG A 65 -3.72 -14.61 4.87
C ARG A 65 -5.04 -14.72 4.13
N THR A 66 -6.12 -14.50 4.84
CA THR A 66 -7.48 -14.58 4.30
C THR A 66 -8.01 -13.24 3.83
N MET A 67 -7.29 -12.16 4.11
CA MET A 67 -7.69 -10.78 3.83
C MET A 67 -9.06 -10.45 4.45
N ARG A 68 -9.20 -10.75 5.75
CA ARG A 68 -10.43 -10.51 6.52
C ARG A 68 -10.14 -9.80 7.83
N GLN A 69 -10.91 -8.77 8.11
CA GLN A 69 -10.95 -8.09 9.39
C GLN A 69 -12.06 -8.69 10.25
N THR A 70 -11.80 -8.91 11.53
CA THR A 70 -12.79 -9.39 12.52
C THR A 70 -12.91 -8.39 13.65
N ASN A 71 -14.13 -7.94 13.96
CA ASN A 71 -14.40 -7.11 15.12
C ASN A 71 -14.29 -7.96 16.40
N CYS A 72 -13.43 -7.56 17.34
CA CYS A 72 -13.19 -8.36 18.54
C CYS A 72 -14.38 -8.37 19.51
N ALA A 73 -15.26 -7.37 19.44
CA ALA A 73 -16.44 -7.27 20.32
C ALA A 73 -17.65 -8.02 19.75
N SER A 74 -17.90 -7.92 18.45
CA SER A 74 -19.10 -8.52 17.81
C SER A 74 -18.83 -9.81 17.03
N GLY A 75 -17.56 -10.14 16.77
CA GLY A 75 -17.17 -11.25 15.88
C GLY A 75 -17.48 -11.00 14.39
N MET A 76 -18.00 -9.82 14.05
CA MET A 76 -18.35 -9.48 12.66
C MET A 76 -17.09 -9.48 11.78
N GLN A 77 -17.17 -10.17 10.65
CA GLN A 77 -16.08 -10.26 9.69
C GLN A 77 -16.34 -9.41 8.46
N ARG A 78 -15.31 -8.69 8.00
CA ARG A 78 -15.34 -7.82 6.82
C ARG A 78 -14.17 -8.15 5.89
N PRO A 79 -14.41 -8.29 4.57
CA PRO A 79 -13.33 -8.40 3.59
C PRO A 79 -12.40 -7.17 3.60
N VAL A 80 -11.12 -7.41 3.37
CA VAL A 80 -10.07 -6.39 3.24
C VAL A 80 -9.41 -6.51 1.88
N LYS A 81 -8.99 -5.38 1.30
CA LYS A 81 -8.20 -5.34 0.06
C LYS A 81 -7.02 -4.39 0.21
N ILE A 82 -5.86 -4.82 -0.30
CA ILE A 82 -4.66 -4.00 -0.40
C ILE A 82 -4.38 -3.80 -1.88
N ASN A 83 -4.51 -2.56 -2.34
CA ASN A 83 -4.11 -2.14 -3.67
C ASN A 83 -2.77 -1.42 -3.53
N MET A 84 -1.68 -2.07 -3.93
CA MET A 84 -0.35 -1.48 -3.98
C MET A 84 -0.09 -0.90 -5.38
N PRO A 85 0.73 0.16 -5.52
CA PRO A 85 1.20 0.57 -6.83
C PRO A 85 2.04 -0.56 -7.45
N GLU A 86 1.96 -0.72 -8.77
CA GLU A 86 2.55 -1.84 -9.53
C GLU A 86 4.03 -2.11 -9.20
N ALA A 87 4.81 -1.05 -8.94
CA ALA A 87 6.22 -1.14 -8.56
C ALA A 87 6.46 -1.87 -7.22
N ALA A 88 5.51 -1.87 -6.29
CA ALA A 88 5.63 -2.56 -5.00
C ALA A 88 5.18 -4.03 -5.06
N ALA A 89 4.39 -4.42 -6.07
CA ALA A 89 3.91 -5.79 -6.23
C ALA A 89 5.03 -6.77 -6.65
N VAL A 90 6.05 -6.27 -7.34
CA VAL A 90 7.16 -7.08 -7.89
C VAL A 90 8.06 -7.67 -6.79
N VAL A 91 8.08 -7.08 -5.59
CA VAL A 91 8.92 -7.54 -4.47
C VAL A 91 8.30 -8.74 -3.72
N HIS A 92 6.98 -8.94 -3.84
CA HIS A 92 6.26 -10.03 -3.17
C HIS A 92 6.21 -11.35 -3.96
N ALA A 93 6.36 -11.29 -5.28
CA ALA A 93 6.27 -12.47 -6.14
C ALA A 93 7.54 -13.35 -6.14
N SER A 94 8.65 -12.90 -5.53
CA SER A 94 9.96 -13.56 -5.64
C SER A 94 10.36 -14.48 -4.48
N LYS A 95 9.49 -14.71 -3.49
CA LYS A 95 9.82 -15.53 -2.29
C LYS A 95 9.34 -16.97 -2.30
N GLY A 96 9.19 -17.59 -3.47
CA GLY A 96 8.94 -19.03 -3.58
C GLY A 96 9.04 -19.60 -4.98
N VAL A 97 10.23 -20.14 -5.32
CA VAL A 97 10.50 -21.51 -5.85
C VAL A 97 11.99 -21.55 -6.27
N PRO A 98 12.80 -22.48 -5.73
CA PRO A 98 14.13 -22.77 -6.28
C PRO A 98 14.01 -23.81 -7.40
N MET A 99 14.65 -23.57 -8.55
CA MET A 99 15.26 -24.63 -9.35
C MET A 99 16.22 -24.06 -10.39
N THR A 100 17.31 -24.80 -10.53
CA THR A 100 18.58 -24.50 -11.15
C THR A 100 18.55 -24.67 -12.67
N ASN A 101 19.42 -23.94 -13.39
CA ASN A 101 20.39 -24.41 -14.40
C ASN A 101 20.86 -23.20 -15.20
N GLY A 102 22.14 -22.80 -15.08
CA GLY A 102 23.22 -23.21 -15.99
C GLY A 102 23.48 -22.05 -16.97
N VAL A 103 24.56 -21.27 -16.81
CA VAL A 103 25.84 -21.41 -17.56
C VAL A 103 25.60 -21.19 -19.07
N GLN A 104 26.14 -20.20 -19.80
CA GLN A 104 27.42 -19.50 -19.74
C GLN A 104 27.43 -18.34 -20.77
N SER A 105 28.32 -17.35 -20.56
CA SER A 105 29.07 -16.58 -21.59
C SER A 105 28.26 -15.63 -22.50
N ALA A 106 28.76 -14.49 -22.97
CA ALA A 106 30.03 -13.77 -22.96
C ALA A 106 29.68 -12.41 -23.63
N ASP A 107 30.08 -11.26 -23.08
CA ASP A 107 31.26 -10.51 -23.51
C ASP A 107 30.87 -9.20 -24.21
N GLU A 108 31.79 -8.25 -24.12
CA GLU A 108 31.85 -6.92 -24.72
C GLU A 108 30.92 -5.81 -24.19
N THR A 109 31.32 -4.55 -24.04
CA THR A 109 32.60 -3.80 -23.95
C THR A 109 32.19 -2.32 -24.17
N SER A 110 32.90 -1.40 -23.53
CA SER A 110 32.98 0.05 -23.83
C SER A 110 31.94 1.03 -23.24
N GLU A 111 32.36 1.71 -22.17
CA GLU A 111 32.24 3.18 -22.03
C GLU A 111 33.27 3.88 -22.97
N PRO A 112 33.43 5.23 -23.06
CA PRO A 112 32.68 6.38 -22.51
C PRO A 112 32.46 7.54 -23.54
N GLU A 113 31.97 8.69 -23.02
CA GLU A 113 32.04 10.07 -23.56
C GLU A 113 30.90 10.50 -24.53
N SER A 114 30.31 11.71 -24.51
CA SER A 114 30.80 13.04 -24.16
C SER A 114 29.63 14.07 -24.07
N VAL A 115 29.79 15.02 -23.15
CA VAL A 115 29.53 16.48 -23.22
C VAL A 115 28.59 17.02 -24.30
N ILE A 116 27.50 17.72 -23.90
CA ILE A 116 27.15 19.04 -24.47
C ILE A 116 26.43 19.89 -23.41
N SER A 117 27.02 21.05 -23.09
CA SER A 117 26.44 22.18 -22.36
C SER A 117 25.35 22.89 -23.18
N SER A 118 24.85 24.02 -22.65
CA SER A 118 24.02 25.08 -23.29
C SER A 118 22.51 24.87 -23.00
N GLU A 119 21.66 25.76 -22.46
CA GLU A 119 21.64 27.22 -22.28
C GLU A 119 20.55 27.61 -21.25
N LEU A 120 20.78 28.66 -20.45
CA LEU A 120 19.74 29.46 -19.80
C LEU A 120 19.12 30.41 -20.85
N PRO A 121 17.80 30.73 -20.77
CA PRO A 121 17.46 32.02 -20.17
C PRO A 121 16.11 32.09 -19.40
N THR A 122 16.17 32.81 -18.28
CA THR A 122 15.38 34.00 -17.89
C THR A 122 13.84 34.00 -17.85
N ALA A 123 13.38 34.29 -16.62
CA ALA A 123 12.23 35.10 -16.19
C ALA A 123 10.81 34.51 -16.27
N ASN A 124 10.21 34.28 -15.09
CA ASN A 124 9.19 35.20 -14.57
C ASN A 124 8.79 34.87 -13.12
N GLY A 125 8.73 35.90 -12.27
CA GLY A 125 7.81 35.95 -11.13
C GLY A 125 8.44 35.92 -9.73
N TYR A 126 8.47 37.09 -9.08
CA TYR A 126 8.65 37.36 -7.65
C TYR A 126 7.84 36.39 -6.73
N VAL A 127 8.15 36.13 -5.45
CA VAL A 127 8.15 37.08 -4.31
C VAL A 127 8.92 36.48 -3.10
N THR A 128 9.69 37.34 -2.42
CA THR A 128 10.37 37.13 -1.13
C THR A 128 9.38 37.08 0.04
N VAL A 129 9.54 36.13 0.99
CA VAL A 129 9.18 36.37 2.41
C VAL A 129 10.18 35.65 3.32
N SER A 130 10.96 36.42 4.07
CA SER A 130 11.75 35.97 5.21
C SER A 130 10.86 35.95 6.46
N ILE A 131 10.93 34.90 7.27
CA ILE A 131 10.54 34.96 8.68
C ILE A 131 11.55 34.14 9.50
N ALA A 132 12.19 34.82 10.44
CA ALA A 132 13.12 34.27 11.43
C ALA A 132 12.36 33.68 12.62
N PHE A 133 12.97 32.68 13.27
CA PHE A 133 12.79 32.38 14.69
C PHE A 133 14.17 32.21 15.32
#